data_AF-A0AA39QPF9-F1
#
_entry.id   AF-A0AA39QPF9-F1
#
_cell.length_a   1.000
_cell.length_b   1.000
_cell.length_c   1.000
_cell.angle_alpha   90.00
_cell.angle_beta   90.00
_cell.angle_gamma   90.00
#
_symmetry.space_group_name_H-M   'P 1'
#
loop_
_entity.id
_entity.type
_entity.pdbx_description
1 polymer ?
#
loop_
_entity_poly.entity_id
_entity_poly.type
_entity_poly.pdbx_seq_one_letter_code
_entity_poly.pdbx_strand_id
1 'polypeptide(L)'
;LQGRTLEWSTDTKYLGIVFCSTAMDIFREHSLQVARKALRVCNVTLAMERFLGDIHPRAGLAIYSARVDSLLTYGSQVIVVTVDRTLRLLEKVQITFFRRLLHVHRRSTIAALYSETGFTPIRYRRIVLTLRYLIRLLTERGSTTRLALLGIDACREI
;
A
#
# COMPACT_ATOMS: atom_id res chain seq x y z
N LEU A 1 -10.45 -15.31 -22.76
CA LEU A 1 -9.22 -16.14 -22.76
C LEU A 1 -9.15 -16.89 -24.10
N GLN A 2 -8.30 -16.44 -25.04
CA GLN A 2 -8.35 -16.79 -26.47
C GLN A 2 -7.56 -18.07 -26.85
N GLY A 3 -7.83 -19.22 -26.23
CA GLY A 3 -7.30 -20.52 -26.69
C GLY A 3 -5.77 -20.69 -26.72
N ARG A 4 -5.01 -19.80 -26.06
CA ARG A 4 -3.55 -19.92 -25.93
C ARG A 4 -3.21 -20.76 -24.70
N THR A 5 -2.25 -21.67 -24.84
CA THR A 5 -1.68 -22.46 -23.74
C THR A 5 -1.09 -21.52 -22.70
N LEU A 6 -1.54 -21.62 -21.45
CA LEU A 6 -0.99 -20.85 -20.34
C LEU A 6 0.37 -21.45 -19.97
N GLU A 7 1.42 -20.66 -20.12
CA GLU A 7 2.74 -21.02 -19.62
C GLU A 7 2.71 -21.01 -18.09
N TRP A 8 3.17 -22.09 -17.47
CA TRP A 8 3.29 -22.16 -16.02
C TRP A 8 4.44 -21.26 -15.57
N SER A 9 4.10 -20.14 -14.93
CA SER A 9 5.07 -19.21 -14.35
C SER A 9 4.95 -19.21 -12.83
N THR A 10 6.09 -19.23 -12.15
CA THR A 10 6.17 -19.12 -10.69
C THR A 10 5.78 -17.73 -10.19
N ASP A 11 6.07 -16.69 -11.00
CA ASP A 11 5.80 -15.30 -10.69
C ASP A 11 4.86 -14.71 -11.74
N THR A 12 3.74 -14.16 -11.28
CA THR A 12 2.74 -13.55 -12.18
C THR A 12 2.29 -12.21 -11.66
N LYS A 13 2.17 -11.24 -12.56
CA LYS A 13 1.64 -9.90 -12.27
C LYS A 13 0.17 -9.83 -12.68
N TYR A 14 -0.70 -9.56 -11.72
CA TYR A 14 -2.13 -9.38 -11.96
C TYR A 14 -2.60 -8.06 -11.35
N LEU A 15 -3.24 -7.22 -12.17
CA LEU A 15 -3.70 -5.88 -11.79
C LEU A 15 -2.64 -5.03 -11.06
N GLY A 16 -1.36 -5.19 -11.41
CA GLY A 16 -0.25 -4.46 -10.79
C GLY A 16 0.31 -5.08 -9.51
N ILE A 17 -0.31 -6.14 -8.99
CA ILE A 17 0.18 -6.93 -7.85
C ILE A 17 1.01 -8.10 -8.37
N VAL A 18 2.13 -8.39 -7.71
CA VAL A 18 3.01 -9.51 -8.06
C VAL A 18 2.77 -10.64 -7.07
N PHE A 19 2.50 -11.83 -7.61
CA PHE A 19 2.28 -13.05 -6.86
C PHE A 19 3.43 -14.00 -7.15
N CYS A 20 4.00 -14.59 -6.09
CA CYS A 20 5.07 -15.58 -6.17
C CYS A 20 4.57 -16.89 -5.56
N SER A 21 4.50 -17.96 -6.35
CA SER A 21 3.97 -19.25 -5.88
C SER A 21 5.00 -20.08 -5.09
N THR A 22 6.29 -19.76 -5.20
CA THR A 22 7.38 -20.55 -4.58
C THR A 22 7.79 -20.03 -3.21
N ALA A 23 7.45 -18.78 -2.88
CA ALA A 23 7.78 -18.16 -1.61
C ALA A 23 6.69 -18.43 -0.56
N MET A 24 7.10 -18.64 0.71
CA MET A 24 6.18 -18.73 1.86
C MET A 24 5.27 -17.50 1.98
N ASP A 25 5.82 -16.31 1.67
CA ASP A 25 5.06 -15.07 1.55
C ASP A 25 4.83 -14.76 0.07
N ILE A 26 3.62 -15.06 -0.41
CA ILE A 26 3.19 -14.90 -1.81
C ILE A 26 3.38 -13.45 -2.29
N PHE A 27 3.30 -12.47 -1.37
CA PHE A 27 3.36 -11.05 -1.67
C PHE A 27 4.72 -10.41 -1.34
N ARG A 28 5.72 -11.23 -1.01
CA ARG A 28 7.05 -10.75 -0.62
C ARG A 28 7.65 -9.85 -1.69
N GLU A 29 7.69 -10.34 -2.92
CA GLU A 29 8.31 -9.62 -4.04
C GLU A 29 7.54 -8.33 -4.35
N HIS A 30 6.20 -8.37 -4.32
CA HIS A 30 5.40 -7.17 -4.47
C HIS A 30 5.72 -6.11 -3.41
N SER A 31 5.78 -6.51 -2.13
CA SER A 31 6.07 -5.60 -1.02
C SER A 31 7.47 -4.98 -1.14
N LEU A 32 8.46 -5.75 -1.61
CA LEU A 32 9.81 -5.25 -1.90
C LEU A 32 9.81 -4.22 -3.03
N GLN A 33 9.10 -4.51 -4.12
CA GLN A 33 8.98 -3.59 -5.26
C GLN A 33 8.28 -2.30 -4.87
N VAL A 34 7.19 -2.38 -4.09
CA VAL A 34 6.48 -1.22 -3.54
C VAL A 34 7.39 -0.40 -2.64
N ALA A 35 8.10 -1.03 -1.69
CA ALA A 35 9.03 -0.33 -0.80
C ALA A 35 10.13 0.40 -1.58
N ARG A 36 10.76 -0.26 -2.57
CA ARG A 36 11.78 0.34 -3.43
C ARG A 36 11.22 1.51 -4.24
N LYS A 37 10.03 1.36 -4.82
CA LYS A 37 9.37 2.42 -5.60
C LYS A 37 9.02 3.62 -4.72
N ALA A 38 8.43 3.38 -3.56
CA ALA A 38 8.10 4.41 -2.59
C ALA A 38 9.35 5.14 -2.10
N LEU A 39 10.42 4.41 -1.77
CA LEU A 39 11.69 5.01 -1.34
C LEU A 39 12.33 5.90 -2.42
N ARG A 40 12.26 5.48 -3.70
CA ARG A 40 12.73 6.32 -4.82
C ARG A 40 11.93 7.61 -4.91
N VAL A 41 10.60 7.53 -4.79
CA VAL A 41 9.75 8.73 -4.76
C VAL A 41 10.10 9.62 -3.57
N CYS A 42 10.26 9.06 -2.36
CA CYS A 42 10.71 9.82 -1.19
C CYS A 42 12.03 10.55 -1.43
N ASN A 43 13.03 9.85 -1.98
CA ASN A 43 14.34 10.42 -2.23
C ASN A 43 14.27 11.54 -3.26
N VAL A 44 13.51 11.38 -4.34
CA VAL A 44 13.32 12.41 -5.35
C VAL A 44 12.61 13.62 -4.75
N THR A 45 11.48 13.41 -4.06
CA THR A 45 10.71 14.48 -3.42
C THR A 45 11.57 15.31 -2.46
N LEU A 46 12.34 14.66 -1.59
CA LEU A 46 13.17 15.36 -0.61
C LEU A 46 14.42 15.97 -1.26
N ALA A 47 14.96 15.37 -2.33
CA ALA A 47 16.05 16.00 -3.08
C ALA A 47 15.62 17.31 -3.77
N MET A 48 14.32 17.50 -4.02
CA MET A 48 13.80 18.77 -4.56
C MET A 48 13.97 19.95 -3.60
N GLU A 49 14.15 19.71 -2.29
CA GLU A 49 14.46 20.77 -1.30
C GLU A 49 15.71 21.56 -1.70
N ARG A 50 16.70 20.91 -2.33
CA ARG A 50 17.90 21.59 -2.81
C ARG A 50 17.63 22.63 -3.90
N PHE A 51 16.55 22.45 -4.67
CA PHE A 51 16.20 23.34 -5.79
C PHE A 51 15.12 24.36 -5.43
N LEU A 52 14.17 23.97 -4.56
CA LEU A 52 13.01 24.78 -4.19
C LEU A 52 13.18 25.50 -2.84
N GLY A 53 14.24 25.19 -2.09
CA GLY A 53 14.38 25.56 -0.69
C GLY A 53 13.63 24.61 0.24
N ASP A 54 13.56 24.97 1.52
CA ASP A 54 12.95 24.13 2.55
C ASP A 54 11.46 23.87 2.26
N ILE A 55 11.09 22.59 2.19
CA ILE A 55 9.68 22.21 2.03
C ILE A 55 8.98 22.39 3.37
N HIS A 56 7.99 23.28 3.40
CA HIS A 56 7.15 23.45 4.58
C HIS A 56 6.48 22.11 4.97
N PRO A 57 6.48 21.69 6.26
CA PRO A 57 6.01 20.36 6.67
C PRO A 57 4.61 20.01 6.18
N ARG A 58 3.66 20.96 6.20
CA ARG A 58 2.30 20.72 5.68
C ARG A 58 2.29 20.34 4.20
N ALA A 59 3.11 20.98 3.37
CA ALA A 59 3.21 20.67 1.95
C ALA A 59 3.87 19.30 1.74
N GLY A 60 4.94 19.01 2.48
CA GLY A 60 5.59 17.70 2.44
C GLY A 60 4.67 16.54 2.85
N LEU A 61 3.79 16.76 3.84
CA LEU A 61 2.76 15.79 4.25
C LEU A 61 1.69 15.58 3.17
N ALA A 62 1.30 16.64 2.44
CA ALA A 62 0.41 16.50 1.30
C ALA A 62 1.06 15.67 0.17
N ILE A 63 2.34 15.94 -0.13
CA ILE A 63 3.09 15.16 -1.12
C ILE A 63 3.25 13.70 -0.67
N TYR A 64 3.53 13.47 0.61
CA TYR A 64 3.56 12.13 1.20
C TYR A 64 2.26 11.39 0.93
N SER A 65 1.12 11.98 1.30
CA SER A 65 -0.19 11.36 1.13
C SER A 65 -0.48 11.04 -0.33
N ALA A 66 -0.15 11.96 -1.25
CA ALA A 66 -0.43 11.79 -2.66
C ALA A 66 0.47 10.74 -3.35
N ARG A 67 1.75 10.69 -2.99
CA ARG A 67 2.77 9.96 -3.77
C ARG A 67 3.36 8.75 -3.06
N VAL A 68 3.57 8.85 -1.76
CA VAL A 68 4.25 7.81 -0.97
C VAL A 68 3.21 6.89 -0.31
N ASP A 69 2.25 7.47 0.39
CA ASP A 69 1.18 6.69 1.06
C ASP A 69 0.36 5.88 0.06
N SER A 70 0.04 6.47 -1.10
CA SER A 70 -0.64 5.78 -2.20
C SER A 70 0.11 4.55 -2.70
N LEU A 71 1.45 4.58 -2.71
CA LEU A 71 2.27 3.41 -3.03
C LEU A 71 2.28 2.40 -1.89
N LEU A 72 2.48 2.83 -0.64
CA LEU A 72 2.59 1.94 0.52
C LEU A 72 1.26 1.22 0.85
N THR A 73 0.13 1.85 0.51
CA THR A 73 -1.22 1.31 0.70
C THR A 73 -1.75 0.58 -0.54
N TYR A 74 -1.03 0.63 -1.67
CA TYR A 74 -1.41 -0.07 -2.89
C TYR A 74 -1.56 -1.57 -2.64
N GLY A 75 -2.69 -2.13 -3.08
CA GLY A 75 -3.01 -3.54 -2.90
C GLY A 75 -3.33 -3.96 -1.47
N SER A 76 -3.34 -3.07 -0.47
CA SER A 76 -3.59 -3.43 0.94
C SER A 76 -4.97 -4.04 1.22
N GLN A 77 -5.93 -3.86 0.32
CA GLN A 77 -7.26 -4.48 0.39
C GLN A 77 -7.20 -5.99 0.16
N VAL A 78 -6.28 -6.45 -0.68
CA VAL A 78 -6.10 -7.87 -1.05
C VAL A 78 -4.94 -8.48 -0.27
N ILE A 79 -3.87 -7.71 -0.08
CA ILE A 79 -2.66 -8.12 0.62
C ILE A 79 -2.85 -7.89 2.11
N VAL A 80 -3.50 -8.86 2.76
CA VAL A 80 -3.54 -8.98 4.22
C VAL A 80 -2.11 -9.14 4.70
N VAL A 81 -1.72 -8.44 5.77
CA VAL A 81 -0.36 -8.47 6.31
C VAL A 81 0.00 -9.92 6.66
N THR A 82 0.83 -10.55 5.82
CA THR A 82 1.21 -11.97 5.93
C THR A 82 2.43 -12.16 6.82
N VAL A 83 3.43 -11.28 6.72
CA VAL A 83 4.72 -11.42 7.41
C VAL A 83 5.26 -10.08 7.92
N ASP A 84 5.68 -10.03 9.19
CA ASP A 84 6.17 -8.80 9.84
C ASP A 84 7.45 -8.24 9.17
N ARG A 85 8.29 -9.10 8.58
CA ARG A 85 9.54 -8.67 7.90
C ARG A 85 9.29 -7.73 6.72
N THR A 86 8.32 -8.05 5.85
CA THR A 86 8.01 -7.23 4.67
C THR A 86 7.29 -5.94 5.06
N LEU A 87 6.45 -6.00 6.09
CA LEU A 87 5.80 -4.82 6.65
C LEU A 87 6.80 -3.82 7.24
N ARG A 88 7.83 -4.27 7.97
CA ARG A 88 8.89 -3.42 8.50
C ARG A 88 9.62 -2.62 7.41
N LEU A 89 9.71 -3.14 6.19
CA LEU A 89 10.31 -2.42 5.07
C LEU A 89 9.45 -1.23 4.64
N LEU A 90 8.14 -1.41 4.62
CA LEU A 90 7.18 -0.33 4.31
C LEU A 90 7.17 0.73 5.43
N GLU A 91 7.17 0.29 6.69
CA GLU A 91 7.27 1.18 7.86
C GLU A 91 8.55 2.01 7.81
N LYS A 92 9.68 1.38 7.46
CA LYS A 92 10.96 2.07 7.32
C LYS A 92 10.89 3.19 6.29
N VAL A 93 10.19 3.01 5.16
CA VAL A 93 10.01 4.07 4.15
C VAL A 93 9.23 5.25 4.72
N GLN A 94 8.09 5.00 5.36
CA GLN A 94 7.27 6.04 5.99
C GLN A 94 8.05 6.82 7.05
N ILE A 95 8.68 6.12 7.99
CA ILE A 95 9.47 6.73 9.07
C ILE A 95 10.64 7.54 8.50
N THR A 96 11.33 7.02 7.48
CA THR A 96 12.44 7.75 6.83
C THR A 96 11.96 9.04 6.19
N PHE A 97 10.79 9.02 5.54
CA PHE A 97 10.21 10.21 4.95
C PHE A 97 9.88 11.27 6.03
N PHE A 98 9.17 10.91 7.09
CA PHE A 98 8.80 11.85 8.15
C PHE A 98 10.01 12.42 8.89
N ARG A 99 11.03 11.60 9.16
CA ARG A 99 12.25 12.09 9.81
C ARG A 99 12.97 13.15 8.98
N ARG A 100 13.05 12.94 7.67
CA ARG A 100 13.68 13.90 6.77
C ARG A 100 12.84 15.17 6.63
N LEU A 101 11.54 15.04 6.43
CA LEU A 101 10.63 16.18 6.32
C LEU A 101 10.64 17.08 7.57
N LEU A 102 10.68 16.48 8.76
CA LEU A 102 10.71 17.22 10.03
C LEU A 102 12.13 17.60 10.46
N HIS A 103 13.16 17.31 9.66
CA HIS A 103 14.57 17.55 9.97
C HIS A 103 15.02 16.96 11.34
N VAL A 104 14.41 15.85 11.76
CA VAL A 104 14.73 15.20 13.05
C VAL A 104 15.76 14.09 12.88
N HIS A 105 16.56 13.90 13.92
CA HIS A 105 17.63 12.90 13.91
C HIS A 105 17.10 11.47 13.72
N ARG A 106 17.92 10.58 13.14
CA ARG A 106 17.57 9.16 12.87
C ARG A 106 17.17 8.35 14.11
N ARG A 107 17.59 8.78 15.31
CA ARG A 107 17.28 8.15 16.61
C ARG A 107 16.05 8.77 17.30
N SER A 108 15.35 9.70 16.66
CA SER A 108 14.12 10.29 17.19
C SER A 108 13.08 9.22 17.52
N THR A 109 12.32 9.47 18.59
CA THR A 109 11.22 8.60 19.03
C THR A 109 10.16 8.53 17.95
N ILE A 110 9.75 7.30 17.60
CA ILE A 110 8.78 7.08 16.52
C ILE A 110 7.39 7.61 16.91
N ALA A 111 7.04 7.54 18.19
CA ALA A 111 5.78 8.07 18.69
C ALA A 111 5.62 9.58 18.42
N ALA A 112 6.69 10.36 18.65
CA ALA A 112 6.69 11.79 18.39
C ALA A 112 6.50 12.12 16.90
N LEU A 113 7.08 11.32 15.99
CA LEU A 113 6.85 11.51 14.55
C LEU A 113 5.37 11.41 14.18
N TYR A 114 4.67 10.42 14.73
CA TYR A 114 3.25 10.22 14.42
C TYR A 114 2.34 11.24 15.13
N SER A 115 2.71 11.71 16.33
CA SER A 115 1.96 12.78 16.99
C SER A 115 2.08 14.11 16.25
N GLU A 116 3.28 14.46 15.78
CA GLU A 116 3.51 15.71 15.03
C GLU A 116 2.93 15.69 13.62
N THR A 117 2.96 14.54 12.94
CA THR A 117 2.45 14.43 11.57
C THR A 117 0.95 14.14 11.49
N GLY A 118 0.35 13.59 12.55
CA GLY A 118 -1.05 13.16 12.57
C GLY A 118 -1.33 11.92 11.70
N PHE A 119 -0.31 11.27 11.15
CA PHE A 119 -0.48 10.06 10.34
C PHE A 119 -0.48 8.80 11.20
N THR A 120 -1.26 7.81 10.78
CA THR A 120 -1.21 6.46 11.37
C THR A 120 -0.03 5.68 10.81
N PRO A 121 0.65 4.84 11.63
CA PRO A 121 1.61 3.86 11.13
C PRO A 121 1.02 2.98 10.03
N ILE A 122 1.81 2.70 8.99
CA ILE A 122 1.33 1.99 7.78
C ILE A 122 0.71 0.62 8.09
N ARG A 123 1.19 -0.07 9.13
CA ARG A 123 0.62 -1.31 9.66
C ARG A 123 -0.88 -1.20 9.93
N TYR A 124 -1.25 -0.25 10.77
CA TYR A 124 -2.64 -0.04 11.14
C TYR A 124 -3.46 0.49 9.97
N ARG A 125 -2.88 1.39 9.17
CA ARG A 125 -3.55 1.93 7.99
C ARG A 125 -3.93 0.84 6.99
N ARG A 126 -3.02 -0.11 6.71
CA ARG A 126 -3.29 -1.25 5.83
C ARG A 126 -4.37 -2.15 6.40
N ILE A 127 -4.32 -2.49 7.70
CA ILE A 127 -5.37 -3.28 8.36
C ILE A 127 -6.74 -2.60 8.21
N VAL A 128 -6.82 -1.29 8.47
CA VAL A 128 -8.07 -0.53 8.31
C VAL A 128 -8.59 -0.59 6.88
N LEU A 129 -7.71 -0.48 5.88
CA LEU A 129 -8.10 -0.59 4.46
C LEU A 129 -8.59 -1.99 4.10
N THR A 130 -7.92 -3.04 4.58
CA THR A 130 -8.37 -4.43 4.42
C THR A 130 -9.74 -4.65 5.04
N LEU A 131 -9.94 -4.20 6.29
CA LEU A 131 -11.21 -4.35 7.01
C LEU A 131 -12.35 -3.57 6.33
N ARG A 132 -12.09 -2.34 5.88
CA ARG A 132 -13.08 -1.55 5.12
C ARG A 132 -13.50 -2.27 3.84
N TYR A 133 -12.55 -2.88 3.13
CA TYR A 133 -12.85 -3.65 1.94
C TYR A 133 -13.66 -4.92 2.27
N LEU A 134 -13.31 -5.63 3.34
CA LEU A 134 -14.07 -6.79 3.81
C LEU A 134 -15.52 -6.41 4.16
N ILE A 135 -15.73 -5.34 4.92
CA ILE A 135 -17.06 -4.84 5.26
C ILE A 135 -17.83 -4.52 3.99
N ARG A 136 -17.22 -3.82 3.03
CA ARG A 136 -17.84 -3.51 1.74
C ARG A 136 -18.29 -4.78 1.02
N LEU A 137 -17.44 -5.81 0.93
CA LEU A 137 -17.80 -7.08 0.31
C LEU A 137 -18.96 -7.78 1.02
N LEU A 138 -19.02 -7.74 2.35
CA LEU A 138 -20.11 -8.34 3.12
C LEU A 138 -21.43 -7.58 2.94
N THR A 139 -21.38 -6.24 2.91
CA THR A 139 -22.55 -5.39 2.65
C THR A 139 -23.08 -5.58 1.22
N GLU A 140 -22.18 -5.64 0.23
CA GLU A 140 -22.54 -5.94 -1.15
C GLU A 140 -23.16 -7.34 -1.27
N ARG A 141 -22.61 -8.35 -0.58
CA ARG A 141 -23.21 -9.70 -0.51
C ARG A 141 -24.62 -9.73 0.09
N GLY A 142 -24.89 -8.95 1.13
CA GLY A 142 -26.24 -8.82 1.68
C GLY A 142 -27.24 -8.13 0.75
N SER A 143 -26.73 -7.34 -0.20
CA SER A 143 -27.52 -6.67 -1.23
C SER A 143 -27.71 -7.57 -2.46
N THR A 144 -26.67 -8.31 -2.86
CA THR A 144 -26.75 -9.26 -3.97
C THR A 144 -27.51 -10.51 -3.62
N THR A 145 -27.54 -10.99 -2.36
CA THR A 145 -28.48 -12.06 -1.98
C THR A 145 -29.95 -11.63 -2.11
N ARG A 146 -30.26 -10.33 -1.92
CA ARG A 146 -31.59 -9.78 -2.23
C ARG A 146 -31.85 -9.66 -3.73
N LEU A 147 -30.83 -9.37 -4.55
CA LEU A 147 -30.94 -9.32 -6.02
C LEU A 147 -30.96 -10.71 -6.68
N ALA A 148 -30.25 -11.68 -6.09
CA ALA A 148 -30.28 -13.10 -6.45
C ALA A 148 -31.67 -13.70 -6.15
N LEU A 149 -32.30 -13.31 -5.03
CA LEU A 149 -33.71 -13.61 -4.74
C LEU A 149 -34.68 -12.95 -5.74
N LEU A 150 -34.28 -11.88 -6.43
CA LEU A 150 -35.04 -11.23 -7.51
C LEU A 150 -34.73 -11.83 -8.89
N GLY A 151 -33.98 -12.92 -8.98
CA GLY A 151 -33.74 -13.65 -10.24
C GLY A 151 -32.87 -12.90 -11.26
N ILE A 152 -32.11 -11.88 -10.83
CA ILE A 152 -31.16 -11.17 -11.68
C ILE A 152 -29.75 -11.67 -11.36
N ASP A 153 -29.51 -12.96 -11.62
CA ASP A 153 -28.16 -13.52 -11.59
C ASP A 153 -27.68 -13.86 -13.00
N ALA A 154 -26.36 -13.68 -13.17
CA ALA A 154 -25.54 -14.40 -14.14
C ALA A 154 -25.44 -13.88 -15.59
N CYS A 155 -25.40 -12.56 -15.81
CA CYS A 155 -24.77 -12.04 -17.04
C CYS A 155 -24.10 -10.67 -16.86
N ARG A 156 -22.93 -10.67 -16.23
CA ARG A 156 -21.85 -9.73 -16.60
C ARG A 156 -20.49 -10.26 -16.18
N GLU A 157 -20.13 -11.41 -16.74
CA GLU A 157 -18.72 -11.71 -16.98
C GLU A 157 -18.30 -11.10 -18.32
N ILE A 158 -17.06 -10.59 -18.32
CA ILE A 158 -16.27 -9.93 -19.38
C ILE A 158 -16.32 -8.40 -19.38
#